data_AF-A0A356BU48-F1
#
_entry.id   AF-A0A356BU48-F1
#
_cell.length_a   1.000
_cell.length_b   1.000
_cell.length_c   1.000
_cell.angle_alpha   90.00
_cell.angle_beta   90.00
_cell.angle_gamma   90.00
#
_symmetry.space_group_name_H-M   'P 1'
#
loop_
_entity.id
_entity.type
_entity.pdbx_description
1 polymer ?
#
loop_
_entity_poly.entity_id
_entity_poly.type
_entity_poly.pdbx_seq_one_letter_code
_entity_poly.pdbx_strand_id
1 'polypeptide(L)'
;MLFEINLLTIIVMADLGGISTYLANQNIAVFHDGLRPLYSQYFSGAMDRRALFATSFALSFGLVIGFGIPTSIAGKIIIVHTILLGCDILGTLFSDSGNRKWIATAVGALFGILLLFGMQAITDIFSVLPIDFTGNLGNVGSLIIVSFSVFPAIAVGYQAGLAKGAIVLALTMIIKQFTALYGRFSFGTVQVALNADGMALLFGIVAMVFVAARYGKKSSEGTASAFAVFGKNIERIRKNIVVLSIAGGIV
;
A
#
# COMPACT_ATOMS: atom_id res chain seq x y z
N MET A 1 22.57 -16.36 -3.38
CA MET A 1 21.92 -15.07 -3.11
C MET A 1 20.49 -15.16 -3.57
N LEU A 2 19.55 -14.71 -2.74
CA LEU A 2 18.12 -14.74 -3.07
C LEU A 2 17.70 -13.51 -3.89
N PHE A 3 18.44 -12.42 -3.77
CA PHE A 3 18.33 -11.25 -4.63
C PHE A 3 19.59 -11.12 -5.50
N GLU A 4 19.42 -10.94 -6.81
CA GLU A 4 20.55 -10.62 -7.68
C GLU A 4 20.99 -9.17 -7.43
N ILE A 5 22.08 -8.99 -6.69
CA ILE A 5 22.66 -7.67 -6.45
C ILE A 5 23.67 -7.39 -7.54
N ASN A 6 23.26 -6.56 -8.50
CA ASN A 6 24.13 -5.99 -9.51
C ASN A 6 23.98 -4.46 -9.54
N LEU A 7 24.85 -3.78 -10.30
CA LEU A 7 24.85 -2.32 -10.39
C LEU A 7 23.48 -1.76 -10.81
N LEU A 8 22.81 -2.41 -11.77
CA LEU A 8 21.48 -2.00 -12.23
C LEU A 8 20.46 -2.07 -11.10
N THR A 9 20.39 -3.19 -10.37
CA THR A 9 19.45 -3.33 -9.24
C THR A 9 19.70 -2.33 -8.13
N ILE A 10 20.96 -1.98 -7.86
CA ILE A 10 21.31 -0.97 -6.87
C ILE A 10 20.81 0.41 -7.32
N ILE A 11 21.05 0.76 -8.58
CA ILE A 11 20.59 2.03 -9.17
C ILE A 11 19.06 2.10 -9.15
N VAL A 12 18.38 1.05 -9.62
CA VAL A 12 16.90 0.99 -9.64
C VAL A 12 16.32 1.12 -8.23
N MET A 13 16.91 0.44 -7.24
CA MET A 13 16.45 0.54 -5.86
C MET A 13 16.70 1.92 -5.24
N ALA A 14 17.83 2.55 -5.56
CA ALA A 14 18.14 3.91 -5.14
C ALA A 14 17.18 4.92 -5.77
N ASP A 15 16.94 4.81 -7.08
CA ASP A 15 16.05 5.69 -7.82
C ASP A 15 14.60 5.53 -7.34
N LEU A 16 14.14 4.28 -7.20
CA LEU A 16 12.80 3.97 -6.69
C LEU A 16 12.59 4.50 -5.26
N GLY A 17 13.55 4.27 -4.37
CA GLY A 17 13.49 4.79 -3.00
C GLY A 17 13.51 6.31 -2.94
N GLY A 18 14.39 6.95 -3.71
CA GLY A 18 14.53 8.40 -3.76
C GLY A 18 13.31 9.10 -4.35
N ILE A 19 12.85 8.65 -5.53
CA ILE A 19 11.72 9.25 -6.22
C ILE A 19 10.42 9.04 -5.43
N SER A 20 10.22 7.85 -4.84
CA SER A 20 9.03 7.56 -4.05
C SER A 20 9.00 8.41 -2.79
N THR A 21 10.13 8.58 -2.11
CA THR A 21 10.23 9.44 -0.93
C THR A 21 9.99 10.91 -1.28
N TYR A 22 10.48 11.37 -2.44
CA TYR A 22 10.19 12.71 -2.94
C TYR A 22 8.70 12.92 -3.21
N LEU A 23 8.07 11.98 -3.92
CA LEU A 23 6.65 12.02 -4.26
C LEU A 23 5.78 12.04 -3.00
N ALA A 24 6.11 11.21 -2.01
CA ALA A 24 5.46 11.19 -0.71
C ALA A 24 5.64 12.52 0.03
N ASN A 25 6.87 13.01 0.15
CA ASN A 25 7.20 14.26 0.85
C ASN A 25 6.41 15.48 0.34
N GLN A 26 6.25 15.56 -0.99
CA GLN A 26 5.57 16.65 -1.68
C GLN A 26 4.05 16.43 -1.85
N ASN A 27 3.50 15.33 -1.32
CA ASN A 27 2.11 14.91 -1.52
C ASN A 27 1.70 14.87 -3.01
N ILE A 28 2.60 14.38 -3.86
CA ILE A 28 2.31 14.11 -5.27
C ILE A 28 1.75 12.69 -5.38
N ALA A 29 2.40 11.72 -4.73
CA ALA A 29 1.87 10.38 -4.57
C ALA A 29 2.17 9.90 -3.16
N VAL A 30 1.17 9.31 -2.53
CA VAL A 30 1.31 8.55 -1.28
C VAL A 30 0.87 7.13 -1.58
N PHE A 31 1.63 6.17 -1.07
CA PHE A 31 1.45 4.76 -1.44
C PHE A 31 0.56 4.04 -0.44
N HIS A 32 0.52 4.52 0.80
CA HIS A 32 -0.48 4.13 1.78
C HIS A 32 -1.78 4.91 1.55
N ASP A 33 -2.88 4.22 1.25
CA ASP A 33 -4.18 4.87 0.97
C ASP A 33 -4.66 5.76 2.11
N GLY A 34 -4.46 5.31 3.35
CA GLY A 34 -4.78 6.07 4.58
C GLY A 34 -4.00 7.39 4.76
N LEU A 35 -2.90 7.62 4.04
CA LEU A 35 -2.12 8.86 4.16
C LEU A 35 -2.73 10.04 3.39
N ARG A 36 -3.50 9.76 2.34
CA ARG A 36 -4.01 10.82 1.45
C ARG A 36 -4.90 11.83 2.18
N PRO A 37 -5.85 11.42 3.05
CA PRO A 37 -6.64 12.36 3.84
C PRO A 37 -5.83 13.11 4.89
N LEU A 38 -4.73 12.53 5.39
CA LEU A 38 -3.88 13.14 6.41
C LEU A 38 -3.08 14.31 5.84
N TYR A 39 -2.56 14.17 4.62
CA TYR A 39 -1.91 15.29 3.94
C TYR A 39 -2.86 16.48 3.72
N SER A 40 -4.14 16.24 3.43
CA SER A 40 -5.11 17.34 3.38
C SER A 40 -5.26 18.07 4.72
N GLN A 41 -5.26 17.34 5.84
CA GLN A 41 -5.31 17.95 7.18
C GLN A 41 -4.03 18.75 7.49
N TYR A 42 -2.87 18.26 7.04
CA TYR A 42 -1.61 18.98 7.14
C TYR A 42 -1.65 20.31 6.38
N PHE A 43 -2.10 20.29 5.11
CA PHE A 43 -2.18 21.51 4.31
C PHE A 43 -3.29 22.48 4.73
N SER A 44 -4.33 22.00 5.41
CA SER A 44 -5.34 22.86 6.03
C SER A 44 -4.87 23.43 7.38
N GLY A 45 -3.68 23.07 7.86
CA GLY A 45 -3.13 23.50 9.15
C GLY A 45 -3.75 22.83 10.38
N ALA A 46 -4.62 21.83 10.17
CA ALA A 46 -5.26 21.08 11.26
C ALA A 46 -4.32 20.04 11.90
N MET A 47 -3.23 19.69 11.22
CA MET A 47 -2.23 18.76 11.68
C MET A 47 -0.83 19.30 11.38
N ASP A 48 0.12 19.14 12.30
CA ASP A 48 1.51 19.54 12.10
C ASP A 48 2.33 18.41 11.43
N ARG A 49 3.56 18.72 11.01
CA ARG A 49 4.41 17.75 10.31
C ARG A 49 4.80 16.56 11.20
N ARG A 50 4.95 16.78 12.50
CA ARG A 50 5.32 15.73 13.46
C ARG A 50 4.18 14.74 13.66
N ALA A 51 2.93 15.22 13.80
CA ALA A 51 1.77 14.35 13.85
C ALA A 51 1.56 13.61 12.52
N LEU A 52 1.80 14.26 11.37
CA LEU A 52 1.77 13.59 10.06
C LEU A 52 2.77 12.43 10.01
N PHE A 53 4.01 12.66 10.43
CA PHE A 53 5.05 11.63 10.50
C PHE A 53 4.67 10.49 11.45
N ALA A 54 4.25 10.81 12.68
CA ALA A 54 3.88 9.80 13.67
C ALA A 54 2.73 8.91 13.17
N THR A 55 1.74 9.52 12.52
CA THR A 55 0.59 8.79 11.95
C THR A 55 1.01 7.96 10.73
N SER A 56 1.89 8.51 9.86
CA SER A 56 2.46 7.77 8.73
C SER A 56 3.25 6.55 9.17
N PHE A 57 4.08 6.71 10.19
CA PHE A 57 4.83 5.64 10.82
C PHE A 57 3.87 4.57 11.35
N ALA A 58 2.87 4.95 12.15
CA ALA A 58 1.92 4.00 12.73
C ALA A 58 1.15 3.19 11.67
N LEU A 59 0.68 3.84 10.60
CA LEU A 59 -0.05 3.20 9.50
C LEU A 59 0.84 2.25 8.69
N SER A 60 2.03 2.71 8.32
CA SER A 60 2.89 2.02 7.37
C SER A 60 3.77 0.94 8.03
N PHE A 61 4.22 1.16 9.27
CA PHE A 61 5.14 0.26 9.96
C PHE A 61 4.57 -1.15 10.13
N GLY A 62 3.32 -1.26 10.59
CA GLY A 62 2.65 -2.55 10.77
C GLY A 62 2.54 -3.35 9.48
N LEU A 63 2.28 -2.67 8.35
CA LEU A 63 2.23 -3.30 7.03
C LEU A 63 3.61 -3.67 6.50
N VAL A 64 4.63 -2.83 6.67
CA VAL A 64 6.01 -3.15 6.25
C VAL A 64 6.53 -4.38 7.00
N ILE A 65 6.41 -4.40 8.33
CA ILE A 65 6.95 -5.48 9.16
C ILE A 65 6.08 -6.73 9.13
N GLY A 66 4.75 -6.58 9.15
CA GLY A 66 3.81 -7.70 9.21
C GLY A 66 3.50 -8.34 7.85
N PHE A 67 3.52 -7.56 6.77
CA PHE A 67 3.16 -8.02 5.43
C PHE A 67 4.32 -7.90 4.43
N GLY A 68 4.92 -6.72 4.33
CA GLY A 68 5.98 -6.36 3.38
C GLY A 68 7.16 -7.33 3.42
N ILE A 69 7.93 -7.27 4.51
CA ILE A 69 9.14 -8.08 4.70
C ILE A 69 8.83 -9.59 4.68
N PRO A 70 7.83 -10.11 5.44
CA PRO A 70 7.48 -11.52 5.43
C PRO A 70 7.18 -12.07 4.03
N THR A 71 6.32 -11.36 3.28
CA THR A 71 5.95 -11.76 1.93
C THR A 71 7.12 -11.62 0.97
N SER A 72 7.98 -10.61 1.16
CA SER A 72 9.17 -10.43 0.32
C SER A 72 10.18 -11.56 0.48
N ILE A 73 10.38 -12.04 1.71
CA ILE A 73 11.27 -13.17 2.01
C ILE A 73 10.67 -14.47 1.47
N ALA A 74 9.39 -14.73 1.75
CA ALA A 74 8.71 -15.94 1.30
C ALA A 74 8.63 -16.03 -0.24
N GLY A 75 8.32 -14.90 -0.88
CA GLY A 75 8.20 -14.78 -2.33
C GLY A 75 9.51 -14.56 -3.07
N LYS A 76 10.63 -14.33 -2.35
CA LYS A 76 11.96 -14.04 -2.91
C LYS A 76 11.99 -12.83 -3.85
N ILE A 77 11.07 -11.87 -3.65
CA ILE A 77 10.92 -10.65 -4.44
C ILE A 77 10.60 -9.51 -3.48
N ILE A 78 11.24 -8.35 -3.62
CA ILE A 78 10.90 -7.18 -2.80
C ILE A 78 9.54 -6.64 -3.27
N ILE A 79 8.51 -6.82 -2.44
CA ILE A 79 7.18 -6.31 -2.78
C ILE A 79 7.08 -4.80 -2.51
N VAL A 80 6.23 -4.11 -3.27
CA VAL A 80 6.03 -2.65 -3.19
C VAL A 80 5.68 -2.17 -1.78
N HIS A 81 4.96 -2.97 -0.99
CA HIS A 81 4.58 -2.65 0.38
C HIS A 81 5.80 -2.53 1.32
N THR A 82 6.95 -3.11 0.98
CA THR A 82 8.17 -3.01 1.78
C THR A 82 8.89 -1.70 1.51
N ILE A 83 9.05 -1.34 0.24
CA ILE A 83 9.80 -0.14 -0.16
C ILE A 83 8.95 1.12 -0.15
N LEU A 84 7.77 1.11 -0.78
CA LEU A 84 6.96 2.31 -0.99
C LEU A 84 6.35 2.82 0.32
N LEU A 85 5.89 1.92 1.19
CA LEU A 85 5.39 2.32 2.52
C LEU A 85 6.52 2.82 3.42
N GLY A 86 7.74 2.28 3.29
CA GLY A 86 8.92 2.84 3.95
C GLY A 86 9.23 4.26 3.45
N CYS A 87 9.10 4.50 2.14
CA CYS A 87 9.28 5.81 1.53
C CYS A 87 8.21 6.82 1.97
N ASP A 88 6.98 6.39 2.26
CA ASP A 88 5.95 7.25 2.83
C ASP A 88 6.32 7.77 4.22
N ILE A 89 6.87 6.90 5.07
CA ILE A 89 7.38 7.25 6.40
C ILE A 89 8.53 8.26 6.28
N LEU A 90 9.52 7.96 5.43
CA LEU A 90 10.65 8.85 5.22
C LEU A 90 10.23 10.18 4.57
N GLY A 91 9.25 10.14 3.67
CA GLY A 91 8.73 11.31 2.99
C GLY A 91 8.08 12.29 3.98
N THR A 92 7.33 11.77 4.95
CA THR A 92 6.68 12.59 5.99
C THR A 92 7.65 13.09 7.07
N LEU A 93 8.78 12.41 7.29
CA LEU A 93 9.79 12.77 8.31
C LEU A 93 10.41 14.16 8.07
N PHE A 94 10.76 14.48 6.82
CA PHE A 94 11.40 15.75 6.47
C PHE A 94 10.36 16.81 6.12
N SER A 95 10.68 18.08 6.34
CA SER A 95 9.84 19.19 5.89
C SER A 95 9.75 19.21 4.36
N ASP A 96 8.57 19.61 3.87
CA ASP A 96 8.23 19.77 2.45
C ASP A 96 8.77 21.07 1.83
N SER A 97 9.35 21.96 2.64
CA SER A 97 9.82 23.29 2.22
C SER A 97 11.35 23.40 2.05
N GLY A 98 11.77 24.18 1.05
CA GLY A 98 13.17 24.52 0.79
C GLY A 98 14.02 23.33 0.32
N ASN A 99 15.26 23.24 0.81
CA ASN A 99 16.22 22.21 0.40
C ASN A 99 16.00 20.85 1.09
N ARG A 100 15.12 20.79 2.10
CA ARG A 100 14.90 19.57 2.90
C ARG A 100 14.21 18.45 2.12
N LYS A 101 13.47 18.79 1.06
CA LYS A 101 12.90 17.79 0.12
C LYS A 101 13.97 16.93 -0.56
N TRP A 102 15.12 17.52 -0.90
CA TRP A 102 16.23 16.81 -1.51
C TRP A 102 16.97 15.92 -0.52
N ILE A 103 17.01 16.33 0.75
CA ILE A 103 17.50 15.48 1.85
C ILE A 103 16.58 14.27 2.01
N ALA A 104 15.26 14.46 1.98
CA ALA A 104 14.28 13.36 1.94
C ALA A 104 14.56 12.41 0.77
N THR A 105 14.74 12.92 -0.44
CA THR A 105 15.10 12.11 -1.63
C THR A 105 16.38 11.31 -1.42
N ALA A 106 17.45 11.93 -0.93
CA ALA A 106 18.72 11.26 -0.69
C ALA A 106 18.60 10.15 0.37
N VAL A 107 17.87 10.40 1.45
CA VAL A 107 17.60 9.42 2.50
C VAL A 107 16.72 8.28 1.97
N GLY A 108 15.74 8.57 1.12
CA GLY A 108 14.94 7.58 0.42
C GLY A 108 15.77 6.69 -0.50
N ALA A 109 16.70 7.27 -1.26
CA ALA A 109 17.60 6.53 -2.13
C ALA A 109 18.53 5.61 -1.34
N LEU A 110 19.11 6.13 -0.24
CA LEU A 110 19.90 5.34 0.68
C LEU A 110 19.06 4.21 1.29
N PHE A 111 17.81 4.47 1.66
CA PHE A 111 16.90 3.45 2.18
C PHE A 111 16.63 2.34 1.17
N GLY A 112 16.41 2.66 -0.12
CA GLY A 112 16.23 1.64 -1.16
C GLY A 112 17.45 0.71 -1.29
N ILE A 113 18.65 1.29 -1.26
CA ILE A 113 19.91 0.52 -1.25
C ILE A 113 20.02 -0.34 0.02
N LEU A 114 19.82 0.25 1.19
CA LEU A 114 19.89 -0.45 2.48
C LEU A 114 18.86 -1.57 2.57
N LEU A 115 17.67 -1.38 1.97
CA LEU A 115 16.65 -2.41 1.91
C LEU A 115 17.12 -3.58 1.06
N LEU A 116 17.68 -3.34 -0.14
CA LEU A 116 18.20 -4.41 -1.00
C LEU A 116 19.25 -5.26 -0.27
N PHE A 117 20.26 -4.61 0.30
CA PHE A 117 21.33 -5.31 1.03
C PHE A 117 20.83 -5.92 2.35
N GLY A 118 19.96 -5.22 3.08
CA GLY A 118 19.39 -5.69 4.34
C GLY A 118 18.52 -6.92 4.16
N MET A 119 17.70 -6.95 3.10
CA MET A 119 16.91 -8.13 2.75
C MET A 119 17.80 -9.31 2.40
N GLN A 120 18.86 -9.10 1.61
CA GLN A 120 19.83 -10.14 1.31
C GLN A 120 20.52 -10.66 2.59
N ALA A 121 20.97 -9.77 3.47
CA ALA A 121 21.60 -10.14 4.74
C ALA A 121 20.66 -10.96 5.64
N ILE A 122 19.40 -10.57 5.77
CA ILE A 122 18.39 -11.32 6.52
C ILE A 122 18.23 -12.72 5.93
N THR A 123 18.14 -12.83 4.60
CA THR A 123 17.98 -14.12 3.94
C THR A 123 19.20 -15.03 4.08
N ASP A 124 20.41 -14.46 4.08
CA ASP A 124 21.65 -15.21 4.27
C ASP A 124 21.75 -15.74 5.71
N ILE A 125 21.35 -14.94 6.70
CA ILE A 125 21.23 -15.39 8.09
C ILE A 125 20.26 -16.57 8.18
N PHE A 126 19.09 -16.47 7.54
CA PHE A 126 18.08 -17.54 7.57
C PHE A 126 18.55 -18.83 6.89
N SER A 127 19.42 -18.73 5.88
CA SER A 127 19.95 -19.91 5.20
C SER A 127 20.90 -20.78 6.05
N VAL A 128 21.49 -20.21 7.11
CA VAL A 128 22.40 -20.93 8.02
C VAL A 128 21.64 -21.59 9.18
N LEU A 129 20.37 -21.22 9.40
CA LEU A 129 19.58 -21.78 10.48
C LEU A 129 19.17 -23.23 10.17
N PRO A 130 19.13 -24.11 11.18
CA PRO A 130 18.82 -25.54 10.98
C PRO A 130 17.35 -25.80 10.62
N ILE A 131 16.48 -24.81 10.82
CA ILE A 131 15.05 -24.89 10.54
C ILE A 131 14.71 -23.80 9.52
N ASP A 132 14.19 -24.19 8.36
CA ASP A 132 13.64 -23.26 7.38
C ASP A 132 12.22 -22.86 7.77
N PHE A 133 12.07 -21.62 8.24
CA PHE A 133 10.77 -21.00 8.54
C PHE A 133 10.37 -19.94 7.51
N THR A 134 11.12 -19.76 6.42
CA THR A 134 10.85 -18.73 5.41
C THR A 134 9.48 -18.93 4.75
N GLY A 135 9.09 -20.18 4.50
CA GLY A 135 7.75 -20.52 4.02
C GLY A 135 6.65 -20.20 5.03
N ASN A 136 6.88 -20.48 6.31
CA ASN A 136 5.93 -20.17 7.39
C ASN A 136 5.78 -18.67 7.60
N LEU A 137 6.83 -17.88 7.33
CA LEU A 137 6.79 -16.43 7.40
C LEU A 137 5.78 -15.84 6.40
N GLY A 138 5.63 -16.46 5.22
CA GLY A 138 4.61 -16.09 4.24
C GLY A 138 3.17 -16.28 4.74
N ASN A 139 2.93 -17.21 5.67
CA ASN A 139 1.60 -17.40 6.26
C ASN A 139 1.17 -16.21 7.14
N VAL A 140 2.11 -15.44 7.68
CA VAL A 140 1.78 -14.19 8.39
C VAL A 140 1.18 -13.17 7.40
N GLY A 141 1.76 -13.09 6.20
CA GLY A 141 1.26 -12.22 5.14
C GLY A 141 -0.11 -12.64 4.62
N SER A 142 -0.38 -13.95 4.51
CA SER A 142 -1.68 -14.44 4.05
C SER A 142 -2.82 -14.05 5.00
N LEU A 143 -2.60 -14.09 6.32
CA LEU A 143 -3.59 -13.63 7.30
C LEU A 143 -3.96 -12.15 7.12
N ILE A 144 -2.99 -11.31 6.75
CA ILE A 144 -3.22 -9.89 6.46
C ILE A 144 -4.05 -9.74 5.19
N ILE A 145 -3.73 -10.48 4.13
CA ILE A 145 -4.51 -10.49 2.87
C ILE A 145 -5.96 -10.90 3.12
N VAL A 146 -6.19 -11.96 3.90
CA VAL A 146 -7.56 -12.39 4.26
C VAL A 146 -8.28 -11.28 5.04
N SER A 147 -7.60 -10.65 5.99
CA SER A 147 -8.16 -9.55 6.79
C SER A 147 -8.57 -8.36 5.92
N PHE A 148 -7.80 -8.02 4.88
CA PHE A 148 -8.14 -6.95 3.94
C PHE A 148 -9.47 -7.19 3.21
N SER A 149 -9.79 -8.44 2.87
CA SER A 149 -11.07 -8.78 2.22
C SER A 149 -12.29 -8.47 3.10
N VAL A 150 -12.10 -8.38 4.42
CA VAL A 150 -13.17 -8.12 5.40
C VAL A 150 -13.42 -6.63 5.59
N PHE A 151 -12.40 -5.78 5.42
CA PHE A 151 -12.51 -4.33 5.65
C PHE A 151 -13.65 -3.64 4.88
N PRO A 152 -13.94 -3.99 3.61
CA PRO A 152 -15.08 -3.43 2.92
C PRO A 152 -16.42 -3.67 3.61
N ALA A 153 -16.62 -4.85 4.18
CA ALA A 153 -17.83 -5.18 4.92
C ALA A 153 -17.94 -4.40 6.24
N ILE A 154 -16.82 -4.18 6.93
CA ILE A 154 -16.76 -3.35 8.14
C ILE A 154 -17.13 -1.90 7.79
N ALA A 155 -16.57 -1.34 6.72
CA ALA A 155 -16.92 0.00 6.25
C ALA A 155 -18.41 0.13 5.91
N VAL A 156 -19.00 -0.87 5.24
CA VAL A 156 -20.45 -0.94 5.01
C VAL A 156 -21.22 -0.99 6.33
N GLY A 157 -20.74 -1.74 7.31
CA GLY A 157 -21.34 -1.80 8.65
C GLY A 157 -21.39 -0.43 9.33
N TYR A 158 -20.31 0.34 9.25
CA TYR A 158 -20.26 1.71 9.77
C TYR A 158 -21.15 2.69 9.01
N GLN A 159 -21.25 2.58 7.68
CA GLN A 159 -22.01 3.52 6.85
C GLN A 159 -23.51 3.24 6.80
N ALA A 160 -23.88 1.95 6.75
CA ALA A 160 -25.23 1.50 6.41
C ALA A 160 -25.86 0.58 7.47
N GLY A 161 -25.15 0.37 8.59
CA GLY A 161 -25.59 -0.41 9.74
C GLY A 161 -25.09 -1.86 9.74
N LEU A 162 -25.02 -2.45 10.93
CA LEU A 162 -24.45 -3.78 11.18
C LEU A 162 -25.05 -4.88 10.30
N ALA A 163 -26.37 -4.87 10.10
CA ALA A 163 -27.05 -5.89 9.29
C ALA A 163 -26.54 -5.93 7.84
N LYS A 164 -26.36 -4.76 7.22
CA LYS A 164 -25.86 -4.68 5.83
C LYS A 164 -24.38 -5.04 5.74
N GLY A 165 -23.59 -4.63 6.74
CA GLY A 165 -22.19 -5.05 6.86
C GLY A 165 -22.07 -6.57 6.96
N ALA A 166 -22.89 -7.22 7.80
CA ALA A 166 -22.91 -8.67 7.96
C ALA A 166 -23.28 -9.41 6.66
N ILE A 167 -24.26 -8.90 5.90
CA ILE A 167 -24.64 -9.47 4.59
C ILE A 167 -23.45 -9.37 3.61
N VAL A 168 -22.81 -8.20 3.51
CA VAL A 168 -21.65 -8.03 2.62
C VAL A 168 -20.50 -8.93 3.03
N LEU A 169 -20.25 -9.09 4.33
CA LEU A 169 -19.23 -10.01 4.84
C LEU A 169 -19.54 -11.46 4.42
N ALA A 170 -20.77 -11.92 4.65
CA ALA A 170 -21.19 -13.28 4.28
C ALA A 170 -21.02 -13.53 2.78
N LEU A 171 -21.48 -12.61 1.94
CA LEU A 171 -21.34 -12.72 0.48
C LEU A 171 -19.87 -12.71 0.04
N THR A 172 -19.03 -11.87 0.66
CA THR A 172 -17.59 -11.81 0.38
C THR A 172 -16.92 -13.15 0.68
N MET A 173 -17.25 -13.76 1.82
CA MET A 173 -16.72 -15.08 2.20
C MET A 173 -17.24 -16.20 1.30
N ILE A 174 -18.50 -16.12 0.85
CA ILE A 174 -19.06 -17.06 -0.15
C ILE A 174 -18.31 -16.95 -1.47
N ILE A 175 -18.04 -15.75 -1.96
CA ILE A 175 -17.29 -15.54 -3.20
C ILE A 175 -15.86 -16.05 -3.06
N LYS A 176 -15.23 -15.82 -1.92
CA LYS A 176 -13.91 -16.40 -1.62
C LYS A 176 -13.95 -17.93 -1.74
N GLN A 177 -14.90 -18.58 -1.07
CA GLN A 177 -15.02 -20.04 -1.06
C GLN A 177 -15.34 -20.60 -2.45
N PHE A 178 -16.27 -19.96 -3.17
CA PHE A 178 -16.62 -20.33 -4.52
C PHE A 178 -15.43 -20.22 -5.47
N THR A 179 -14.68 -19.12 -5.40
CA THR A 179 -13.47 -18.92 -6.21
C THR A 179 -12.37 -19.93 -5.85
N ALA A 180 -12.23 -20.30 -4.57
CA ALA A 180 -11.24 -21.31 -4.16
C ALA A 180 -11.55 -22.70 -4.75
N LEU A 181 -12.83 -23.05 -4.89
CA LEU A 181 -13.27 -24.35 -5.42
C LEU A 181 -13.33 -24.40 -6.95
N TYR A 182 -13.85 -23.35 -7.58
CA TYR A 182 -14.19 -23.32 -9.02
C TYR A 182 -13.37 -22.32 -9.83
N GLY A 183 -12.47 -21.56 -9.21
CA GLY A 183 -11.68 -20.52 -9.87
C GLY A 183 -10.55 -21.03 -10.76
N ARG A 184 -10.43 -22.34 -10.96
CA ARG A 184 -9.45 -22.95 -11.87
C ARG A 184 -10.18 -23.52 -13.08
N PHE A 185 -9.94 -22.94 -14.25
CA PHE A 185 -10.53 -23.41 -15.50
C PHE A 185 -9.52 -23.33 -16.64
N SER A 186 -9.64 -24.26 -17.60
CA SER A 186 -8.76 -24.34 -18.77
C SER A 186 -9.53 -23.86 -20.00
N PHE A 187 -8.96 -22.90 -20.73
CA PHE A 187 -9.44 -22.50 -22.06
C PHE A 187 -8.42 -22.96 -23.09
N GLY A 188 -8.71 -24.07 -23.77
CA GLY A 188 -7.75 -24.69 -24.70
C GLY A 188 -6.45 -25.07 -23.99
N THR A 189 -5.33 -24.48 -24.42
CA THR A 189 -3.99 -24.69 -23.84
C THR A 189 -3.66 -23.75 -22.67
N VAL A 190 -4.52 -22.79 -22.34
CA VAL A 190 -4.27 -21.80 -21.28
C VAL A 190 -5.00 -22.18 -20.00
N GLN A 191 -4.26 -22.44 -18.93
CA GLN A 191 -4.81 -22.60 -17.59
C GLN A 191 -4.94 -21.24 -16.90
N VAL A 192 -6.16 -20.89 -16.50
CA VAL A 192 -6.46 -19.66 -15.75
C VAL A 192 -6.83 -20.04 -14.32
N ALA A 193 -6.13 -19.45 -13.35
CA ALA A 193 -6.41 -19.61 -11.93
C ALA A 193 -6.74 -18.25 -11.32
N LEU A 194 -7.99 -18.08 -10.88
CA LEU A 194 -8.44 -16.89 -10.17
C LEU A 194 -7.89 -16.91 -8.74
N ASN A 195 -7.40 -15.75 -8.29
CA ASN A 195 -6.98 -15.57 -6.90
C ASN A 195 -8.22 -15.35 -6.02
N ALA A 196 -8.50 -16.30 -5.12
CA ALA A 196 -9.70 -16.27 -4.28
C ALA A 196 -9.75 -15.05 -3.34
N ASP A 197 -8.62 -14.65 -2.75
CA ASP A 197 -8.56 -13.48 -1.88
C ASP A 197 -8.74 -12.19 -2.67
N GLY A 198 -8.14 -12.10 -3.86
CA GLY A 198 -8.31 -10.98 -4.78
C GLY A 198 -9.75 -10.81 -5.24
N MET A 199 -10.44 -11.91 -5.59
CA MET A 199 -11.86 -11.87 -5.99
C MET A 199 -12.78 -11.48 -4.83
N ALA A 200 -12.48 -11.97 -3.62
CA ALA A 200 -13.22 -11.59 -2.41
C ALA A 200 -13.05 -10.08 -2.13
N LEU A 201 -11.82 -9.58 -2.16
CA LEU A 201 -11.53 -8.16 -1.97
C LEU A 201 -12.21 -7.29 -3.04
N LEU A 202 -12.13 -7.69 -4.32
CA LEU A 202 -12.77 -6.99 -5.42
C LEU A 202 -14.28 -6.87 -5.21
N PHE A 203 -14.96 -7.97 -4.88
CA PHE A 203 -16.38 -7.94 -4.57
C PHE A 203 -16.69 -7.03 -3.39
N GLY A 204 -15.92 -7.15 -2.30
CA GLY A 204 -16.09 -6.32 -1.11
C GLY A 204 -16.01 -4.83 -1.45
N ILE A 205 -15.01 -4.42 -2.25
CA ILE A 205 -14.85 -3.03 -2.70
C ILE A 205 -16.04 -2.60 -3.55
N VAL A 206 -16.48 -3.41 -4.51
CA VAL A 206 -17.65 -3.08 -5.36
C VAL A 206 -18.92 -2.92 -4.51
N ALA A 207 -19.16 -3.82 -3.56
CA ALA A 207 -20.29 -3.74 -2.64
C ALA A 207 -20.22 -2.48 -1.76
N MET A 208 -19.03 -2.15 -1.25
CA MET A 208 -18.81 -0.94 -0.46
C MET A 208 -19.10 0.32 -1.28
N VAL A 209 -18.55 0.43 -2.49
CA VAL A 209 -18.78 1.58 -3.38
C VAL A 209 -20.26 1.70 -3.75
N PHE A 210 -20.93 0.58 -4.02
CA PHE A 210 -22.36 0.58 -4.33
C PHE A 210 -23.23 1.07 -3.15
N VAL A 211 -22.93 0.61 -1.94
CA VAL A 211 -23.63 1.07 -0.73
C VAL A 211 -23.34 2.55 -0.48
N ALA A 212 -22.07 2.96 -0.55
CA ALA A 212 -21.67 4.35 -0.37
C ALA A 212 -22.38 5.28 -1.36
N ALA A 213 -22.49 4.89 -2.64
CA ALA A 213 -23.19 5.67 -3.66
C ALA A 213 -24.70 5.84 -3.37
N ARG A 214 -25.34 4.86 -2.71
CA ARG A 214 -26.76 4.94 -2.33
C ARG A 214 -26.99 5.72 -1.05
N TYR A 215 -26.04 5.69 -0.11
CA TYR A 215 -26.13 6.38 1.17
C TYR A 215 -25.58 7.81 1.15
N GLY A 216 -24.66 8.12 0.23
CA GLY A 216 -24.05 9.45 0.05
C GLY A 216 -25.01 10.54 -0.43
N LYS A 217 -26.27 10.20 -0.80
CA LYS A 217 -27.28 11.19 -1.22
C LYS A 217 -27.91 12.00 -0.08
N LYS A 218 -27.58 11.76 1.19
CA LYS A 218 -28.19 12.46 2.34
C LYS A 218 -27.44 13.70 2.86
N SER A 219 -26.28 14.08 2.33
CA SER A 219 -25.58 15.32 2.74
C SER A 219 -24.93 16.05 1.56
N SER A 220 -25.70 16.96 0.95
CA SER A 220 -25.27 17.81 -0.16
C SER A 220 -24.17 18.82 0.23
N GLU A 221 -24.09 19.25 1.49
CA GLU A 221 -23.08 20.24 1.94
C GLU A 221 -21.71 19.63 2.30
N GLY A 222 -21.68 18.41 2.86
CA GLY A 222 -20.42 17.74 3.25
C GLY A 222 -19.61 17.18 2.07
N THR A 223 -20.30 16.81 0.99
CA THR A 223 -19.67 16.21 -0.19
C THR A 223 -18.85 17.24 -0.97
N ALA A 224 -19.36 18.46 -1.15
CA ALA A 224 -18.67 19.53 -1.88
C ALA A 224 -17.40 20.02 -1.16
N SER A 225 -17.43 20.13 0.17
CA SER A 225 -16.27 20.51 0.98
C SER A 225 -15.20 19.42 1.00
N ALA A 226 -15.59 18.15 1.09
CA ALA A 226 -14.67 17.02 0.96
C ALA A 226 -13.99 16.99 -0.42
N PHE A 227 -14.74 17.20 -1.52
CA PHE A 227 -14.15 17.29 -2.86
C PHE A 227 -13.22 18.50 -3.03
N ALA A 228 -13.54 19.65 -2.44
CA ALA A 228 -12.68 20.84 -2.48
C ALA A 228 -11.31 20.58 -1.79
N VAL A 229 -11.29 19.78 -0.74
CA VAL A 229 -10.07 19.33 -0.05
C VAL A 229 -9.21 18.43 -0.95
N PHE A 230 -9.83 17.53 -1.73
CA PHE A 230 -9.11 16.68 -2.70
C PHE A 230 -8.71 17.43 -3.98
N GLY A 231 -9.43 18.49 -4.37
CA GLY A 231 -9.12 19.29 -5.57
C GLY A 231 -7.69 19.84 -5.58
N LYS A 232 -7.22 20.37 -4.44
CA LYS A 232 -5.84 20.86 -4.30
C LYS A 232 -4.79 19.74 -4.45
N ASN A 233 -5.12 18.53 -3.98
CA ASN A 233 -4.25 17.36 -4.15
C ASN A 233 -4.19 16.94 -5.63
N ILE A 234 -5.33 16.94 -6.32
CA ILE A 234 -5.42 16.63 -7.75
C ILE A 234 -4.64 17.64 -8.59
N GLU A 235 -4.71 18.92 -8.25
CA GLU A 235 -3.95 19.97 -8.96
C GLU A 235 -2.44 19.75 -8.84
N ARG A 236 -1.95 19.39 -7.65
CA ARG A 236 -0.53 19.05 -7.43
C ARG A 236 -0.11 17.81 -8.20
N ILE A 237 -0.95 16.78 -8.26
CA ILE A 237 -0.71 15.58 -9.08
C ILE A 237 -0.57 15.98 -10.55
N ARG A 238 -1.54 16.74 -11.07
CA ARG A 238 -1.56 17.16 -12.48
C ARG A 238 -0.34 17.98 -12.85
N LYS A 239 0.11 18.88 -11.97
CA LYS A 239 1.31 19.72 -12.18
C LYS A 239 2.60 18.90 -12.22
N ASN A 240 2.65 17.77 -11.52
CA ASN A 240 3.84 16.92 -11.41
C ASN A 240 3.70 15.58 -12.14
N ILE A 241 2.80 15.50 -13.13
CA ILE A 241 2.49 14.25 -13.83
C ILE A 241 3.72 13.61 -14.47
N VAL A 242 4.66 14.40 -14.98
CA VAL A 242 5.91 13.91 -15.57
C VAL A 242 6.76 13.16 -14.55
N VAL A 243 6.90 13.71 -13.33
CA VAL A 243 7.66 13.05 -12.25
C VAL A 243 6.97 11.77 -11.81
N LEU A 244 5.64 11.78 -11.75
CA LEU A 244 4.84 10.60 -11.44
C LEU A 244 5.00 9.50 -12.52
N SER A 245 5.01 9.88 -13.80
CA SER A 245 5.23 8.95 -14.91
C SER A 245 6.64 8.35 -14.90
N ILE A 246 7.66 9.13 -14.53
CA ILE A 246 9.04 8.61 -14.37
C ILE A 246 9.06 7.57 -13.24
N ALA A 247 8.44 7.85 -12.10
CA ALA A 247 8.35 6.88 -11.00
C ALA A 247 7.62 5.61 -11.42
N GLY A 248 6.54 5.72 -12.20
CA GLY A 248 5.82 4.58 -12.75
C GLY A 248 6.63 3.78 -13.79
N GLY A 249 7.60 4.39 -14.47
CA GLY A 249 8.49 3.71 -15.42
C GLY A 249 9.70 3.02 -14.78
N ILE A 250 10.01 3.31 -13.51
CA ILE A 250 11.06 2.63 -12.74
C ILE A 250 10.57 1.28 -12.18
N VAL A 251 9.25 1.15 -11.95
CA VAL A 251 8.58 -0.07 -11.45
C VAL A 251 8.29 -1.03 -12.59
#